data_AF-A0A2N3HWN3-F1
#
_entry.id   AF-A0A2N3HWN3-F1
#
_cell.length_a   1.000
_cell.length_b   1.000
_cell.length_c   1.000
_cell.angle_alpha   90.00
_cell.angle_beta   90.00
_cell.angle_gamma   90.00
#
_symmetry.space_group_name_H-M   'P 1'
#
loop_
_entity.id
_entity.type
_entity.pdbx_description
1 polymer ?
#
loop_
_entity_poly.entity_id
_entity_poly.type
_entity_poly.pdbx_seq_one_letter_code
_entity_poly.pdbx_strand_id
1 'polypeptide(L)'
;MKKILYIVSLFALVFAGCDPMEDIYKDVDKLSNDNNVHSLEYTLTADDYSDIGGDPKKYESFSAYAPATDYLPEFLDGKYPTLDVSSSVKVTYDFYRGSLNYLGDYLDYLEVLAAIDSYTLTTADYDSMGTDQGQPGKYNNFDSGIKASDYLPNFLLAKYPNAIENDELAVTYKFYNGSANVDITEFWVFDGSVWTKSDKVAPELAEGVTLYELVADDYDSMGTPGKYNNFSSSDAPENYLSTFLGVKFPYASEGDKFLVLYKYYAGGGVTETRAKEYTLTDGTWMEYTSTVAKTDQYLKTANGWLFDPTVLYTMGADDYLMIVNYVKDNVGAEYLDSYGTAEAYYGSNSYYVEFNIGSGNYDASFATWQDAVTAGVKAYLPLKFPEAVAQVDGVDVNYVITFAGYESSMVDYTITFKCTKSGPNPEFEYVEGPTVK
;
A
#
# COMPACT_ATOMS: atom_id res chain seq x y z
N MET A 1 14.62 -57.34 -3.05
CA MET A 1 13.62 -58.32 -2.56
C MET A 1 12.83 -57.66 -1.43
N LYS A 2 11.48 -57.68 -1.56
CA LYS A 2 10.42 -57.47 -0.53
C LYS A 2 10.41 -56.10 0.17
N LYS A 3 9.56 -55.12 -0.20
CA LYS A 3 8.07 -55.02 -0.19
C LYS A 3 7.40 -55.33 1.17
N ILE A 4 6.99 -54.27 1.87
CA ILE A 4 5.84 -54.11 2.80
C ILE A 4 5.51 -52.60 2.71
N LEU A 5 4.45 -52.02 2.12
CA LEU A 5 3.00 -52.25 1.94
C LEU A 5 2.12 -52.03 3.19
N TYR A 6 1.25 -51.01 3.05
CA TYR A 6 0.07 -50.59 3.83
C TYR A 6 0.36 -49.87 5.17
N ILE A 7 -0.29 -48.74 5.52
CA ILE A 7 -1.72 -48.41 5.38
C ILE A 7 -1.91 -46.94 5.00
N VAL A 8 -2.59 -46.72 3.87
CA VAL A 8 -3.27 -45.47 3.51
C VAL A 8 -4.58 -45.46 4.29
N SER A 9 -4.68 -44.63 5.33
CA SER A 9 -5.96 -44.28 5.95
C SER A 9 -6.59 -43.17 5.12
N LEU A 10 -7.44 -43.61 4.20
CA LEU A 10 -8.42 -42.82 3.48
C LEU A 10 -9.39 -42.18 4.50
N PHE A 11 -9.11 -40.96 4.94
CA PHE A 11 -10.16 -40.10 5.48
C PHE A 11 -10.77 -39.36 4.30
N ALA A 12 -11.74 -40.00 3.66
CA ALA A 12 -12.71 -39.30 2.83
C ALA A 12 -13.58 -38.46 3.76
N LEU A 13 -13.08 -37.27 4.13
CA LEU A 13 -13.94 -36.19 4.60
C LEU A 13 -14.67 -35.71 3.35
N VAL A 14 -15.87 -36.25 3.17
CA VAL A 14 -16.89 -35.64 2.33
C VAL A 14 -17.18 -34.31 3.00
N PHE A 15 -16.52 -33.24 2.54
CA PHE A 15 -17.00 -31.89 2.77
C PHE A 15 -18.32 -31.78 1.99
N ALA A 16 -19.42 -32.21 2.62
CA ALA A 16 -20.67 -31.53 2.41
C ALA A 16 -20.40 -30.10 2.90
N GLY A 17 -19.99 -29.23 1.98
CA GLY A 17 -19.98 -27.80 2.23
C GLY A 17 -21.43 -27.41 2.48
N CYS A 18 -21.82 -27.34 3.74
CA CYS A 18 -22.81 -26.34 4.14
C CYS A 18 -22.16 -25.02 3.76
N ASP A 19 -22.60 -24.44 2.64
CA ASP A 19 -22.36 -23.05 2.32
C ASP A 19 -23.00 -22.25 3.45
N PRO A 20 -22.22 -21.68 4.39
CA PRO A 20 -22.78 -21.04 5.58
C PRO A 20 -23.62 -19.80 5.21
N MET A 21 -23.57 -19.37 3.95
CA MET A 21 -24.35 -18.25 3.43
C MET A 21 -25.73 -18.65 2.89
N GLU A 22 -25.90 -19.89 2.38
CA GLU A 22 -27.16 -20.31 1.74
C GLU A 22 -28.32 -20.45 2.75
N ASP A 23 -28.00 -20.81 4.00
CA ASP A 23 -28.99 -20.92 5.08
C ASP A 23 -29.31 -19.56 5.74
N ILE A 24 -28.46 -18.53 5.57
CA ILE A 24 -28.68 -17.19 6.13
C ILE A 24 -29.85 -16.48 5.41
N TYR A 25 -30.02 -16.69 4.11
CA TYR A 25 -31.08 -16.05 3.33
C TYR A 25 -32.46 -16.72 3.49
N LYS A 26 -32.51 -17.99 3.92
CA LYS A 26 -33.78 -18.74 4.04
C LYS A 26 -34.62 -18.36 5.27
N ASP A 27 -34.03 -17.71 6.27
CA ASP A 27 -34.71 -17.34 7.51
C ASP A 27 -35.21 -15.88 7.55
N VAL A 28 -35.04 -15.11 6.46
CA VAL A 28 -35.45 -13.70 6.37
C VAL A 28 -36.98 -13.52 6.25
N ASP A 29 -37.70 -14.51 5.70
CA ASP A 29 -39.13 -14.37 5.36
C ASP A 29 -40.11 -14.69 6.51
N LYS A 30 -39.64 -14.88 7.75
CA LYS A 30 -40.49 -15.31 8.88
C LYS A 30 -40.53 -14.41 10.11
N LEU A 31 -40.18 -13.13 10.01
CA LEU A 31 -40.25 -12.20 11.16
C LEU A 31 -41.14 -10.97 10.89
N SER A 32 -42.16 -10.89 11.75
CA SER A 32 -43.31 -9.97 11.81
C SER A 32 -42.95 -8.49 11.96
N ASN A 33 -43.45 -7.62 11.07
CA ASN A 33 -43.81 -6.17 11.14
C ASN A 33 -43.44 -5.24 12.35
N ASP A 34 -42.43 -5.55 13.16
CA ASP A 34 -41.89 -4.70 14.24
C ASP A 34 -40.37 -4.84 14.33
N ASN A 35 -39.72 -5.02 13.17
CA ASN A 35 -38.31 -5.40 13.10
C ASN A 35 -37.42 -4.16 13.34
N ASN A 36 -36.68 -4.15 14.44
CA ASN A 36 -35.64 -3.16 14.76
C ASN A 36 -34.39 -3.43 13.91
N VAL A 37 -34.56 -3.42 12.59
CA VAL A 37 -33.53 -3.67 11.56
C VAL A 37 -32.97 -2.35 11.10
N HIS A 38 -31.66 -2.18 11.26
CA HIS A 38 -30.97 -0.95 10.92
C HIS A 38 -29.67 -1.20 10.16
N SER A 39 -29.31 -0.25 9.31
CA SER A 39 -27.96 -0.11 8.75
C SER A 39 -27.29 1.10 9.38
N LEU A 40 -26.23 0.86 10.17
CA LEU A 40 -25.54 1.89 10.94
C LEU A 40 -24.09 2.04 10.49
N GLU A 41 -23.53 3.21 10.78
CA GLU A 41 -22.09 3.46 10.70
C GLU A 41 -21.60 3.83 12.10
N TYR A 42 -20.47 3.29 12.52
CA TYR A 42 -19.90 3.51 13.84
C TYR A 42 -18.38 3.63 13.77
N THR A 43 -17.81 4.67 14.37
CA THR A 43 -16.36 4.82 14.52
C THR A 43 -15.97 4.51 15.97
N LEU A 44 -15.05 3.58 16.16
CA LEU A 44 -14.55 3.24 17.50
C LEU A 44 -13.87 4.43 18.18
N THR A 45 -14.05 4.52 19.49
CA THR A 45 -13.40 5.49 20.37
C THR A 45 -12.38 4.79 21.28
N ALA A 46 -11.54 5.57 21.96
CA ALA A 46 -10.59 5.06 22.96
C ALA A 46 -11.28 4.25 24.08
N ASP A 47 -12.49 4.65 24.46
CA ASP A 47 -13.30 3.91 25.45
C ASP A 47 -13.76 2.56 24.89
N ASP A 48 -14.14 2.50 23.61
CA ASP A 48 -14.53 1.22 22.97
C ASP A 48 -13.35 0.23 22.93
N TYR A 49 -12.14 0.69 22.59
CA TYR A 49 -10.95 -0.18 22.66
C TYR A 49 -10.67 -0.66 24.09
N SER A 50 -10.92 0.20 25.08
CA SER A 50 -10.77 -0.16 26.49
C SER A 50 -11.75 -1.24 26.93
N ASP A 51 -12.98 -1.21 26.39
CA ASP A 51 -14.03 -2.20 26.62
C ASP A 51 -13.75 -3.52 25.87
N ILE A 52 -13.23 -3.45 24.64
CA ILE A 52 -12.83 -4.62 23.83
C ILE A 52 -11.69 -5.41 24.51
N GLY A 53 -10.71 -4.73 25.10
CA GLY A 53 -9.60 -5.38 25.80
C GLY A 53 -8.51 -5.93 24.88
N GLY A 54 -7.68 -6.84 25.40
CA GLY A 54 -6.61 -7.50 24.65
C GLY A 54 -5.56 -6.55 24.05
N ASP A 55 -5.03 -6.95 22.89
CA ASP A 55 -4.12 -6.12 22.08
C ASP A 55 -4.80 -4.85 21.54
N PRO A 56 -6.07 -4.87 21.08
CA PRO A 56 -6.78 -3.65 20.66
C PRO A 56 -6.79 -2.56 21.73
N LYS A 57 -6.98 -2.91 23.01
CA LYS A 57 -6.85 -1.97 24.13
C LYS A 57 -5.43 -1.42 24.28
N LYS A 58 -4.43 -2.28 24.17
CA LYS A 58 -3.03 -1.92 24.42
C LYS A 58 -2.50 -0.92 23.39
N TYR A 59 -2.90 -1.07 22.14
CA TYR A 59 -2.40 -0.30 21.01
C TYR A 59 -3.43 0.66 20.40
N GLU A 60 -4.64 0.72 20.98
CA GLU A 60 -5.79 1.50 20.48
C GLU A 60 -6.03 1.28 18.98
N SER A 61 -5.79 0.05 18.50
CA SER A 61 -5.87 -0.32 17.10
C SER A 61 -5.92 -1.84 16.91
N PHE A 62 -6.52 -2.28 15.82
CA PHE A 62 -6.44 -3.67 15.36
C PHE A 62 -5.20 -3.89 14.50
N SER A 63 -4.82 -5.14 14.28
CA SER A 63 -3.67 -5.47 13.42
C SER A 63 -3.87 -6.83 12.74
N ALA A 64 -2.96 -7.22 11.85
CA ALA A 64 -2.96 -8.57 11.28
C ALA A 64 -2.82 -9.69 12.33
N TYR A 65 -2.31 -9.39 13.53
CA TYR A 65 -2.14 -10.36 14.62
C TYR A 65 -3.26 -10.31 15.67
N ALA A 66 -4.07 -9.26 15.62
CA ALA A 66 -5.27 -9.07 16.43
C ALA A 66 -6.36 -8.49 15.51
N PRO A 67 -6.91 -9.30 14.60
CA PRO A 67 -7.81 -8.84 13.56
C PRO A 67 -9.15 -8.42 14.18
N ALA A 68 -9.79 -7.40 13.61
CA ALA A 68 -11.06 -6.88 14.14
C ALA A 68 -12.17 -7.94 14.18
N THR A 69 -12.13 -8.91 13.28
CA THR A 69 -13.07 -10.04 13.18
C THR A 69 -13.07 -10.94 14.42
N ASP A 70 -11.97 -11.00 15.18
CA ASP A 70 -11.87 -11.77 16.43
C ASP A 70 -12.54 -11.07 17.62
N TYR A 71 -12.79 -9.76 17.54
CA TYR A 71 -13.20 -8.92 18.69
C TYR A 71 -14.53 -8.20 18.48
N LEU A 72 -14.76 -7.67 17.27
CA LEU A 72 -15.92 -6.82 16.98
C LEU A 72 -17.27 -7.54 17.12
N PRO A 73 -17.42 -8.85 16.82
CA PRO A 73 -18.69 -9.53 17.03
C PRO A 73 -19.23 -9.44 18.46
N GLU A 74 -18.40 -9.72 19.47
CA GLU A 74 -18.79 -9.64 20.89
C GLU A 74 -19.06 -8.20 21.33
N PHE A 75 -18.21 -7.26 20.88
CA PHE A 75 -18.40 -5.83 21.14
C PHE A 75 -19.73 -5.31 20.58
N LEU A 76 -20.07 -5.66 19.34
CA LEU A 76 -21.33 -5.27 18.70
C LEU A 76 -22.54 -5.92 19.36
N ASP A 77 -22.43 -7.16 19.86
CA ASP A 77 -23.50 -7.81 20.62
C ASP A 77 -23.81 -7.04 21.92
N GLY A 78 -22.78 -6.58 22.63
CA GLY A 78 -22.93 -5.76 23.83
C GLY A 78 -23.48 -4.36 23.53
N LYS A 79 -23.04 -3.74 22.43
CA LYS A 79 -23.39 -2.37 22.06
C LYS A 79 -24.79 -2.25 21.45
N TYR A 80 -25.20 -3.23 20.66
CA TYR A 80 -26.46 -3.23 19.92
C TYR A 80 -27.33 -4.47 20.24
N PRO A 81 -27.68 -4.70 21.52
CA PRO A 81 -28.33 -5.95 21.96
C PRO A 81 -29.77 -6.11 21.46
N THR A 82 -30.38 -5.04 20.95
CA THR A 82 -31.78 -5.04 20.48
C THR A 82 -31.92 -5.06 18.97
N LEU A 83 -30.83 -5.02 18.20
CA LEU A 83 -30.91 -5.05 16.74
C LEU A 83 -31.27 -6.46 16.26
N ASP A 84 -32.24 -6.51 15.35
CA ASP A 84 -32.75 -7.78 14.82
C ASP A 84 -31.84 -8.33 13.70
N VAL A 85 -32.03 -9.61 13.38
CA VAL A 85 -31.39 -10.28 12.23
C VAL A 85 -31.60 -9.44 10.96
N SER A 86 -30.58 -9.42 10.10
CA SER A 86 -30.46 -8.57 8.90
C SER A 86 -30.06 -7.11 9.17
N SER A 87 -29.87 -6.70 10.43
CA SER A 87 -29.21 -5.42 10.72
C SER A 87 -27.74 -5.44 10.30
N SER A 88 -27.18 -4.31 9.89
CA SER A 88 -25.77 -4.17 9.54
C SER A 88 -25.11 -2.98 10.22
N VAL A 89 -23.82 -3.11 10.54
CA VAL A 89 -23.00 -2.02 11.07
C VAL A 89 -21.70 -1.96 10.29
N LYS A 90 -21.38 -0.80 9.72
CA LYS A 90 -20.04 -0.48 9.23
C LYS A 90 -19.23 0.10 10.38
N VAL A 91 -18.19 -0.60 10.80
CA VAL A 91 -17.33 -0.20 11.92
C VAL A 91 -16.02 0.34 11.37
N THR A 92 -15.75 1.62 11.60
CA THR A 92 -14.46 2.26 11.32
C THR A 92 -13.58 2.19 12.56
N TYR A 93 -12.34 1.74 12.40
CA TYR A 93 -11.35 1.57 13.45
C TYR A 93 -9.94 1.89 12.94
N ASP A 94 -9.00 2.06 13.85
CA ASP A 94 -7.58 2.23 13.54
C ASP A 94 -6.94 0.85 13.33
N PHE A 95 -6.27 0.69 12.20
CA PHE A 95 -5.56 -0.53 11.81
C PHE A 95 -4.06 -0.27 11.73
N TYR A 96 -3.29 -0.99 12.54
CA TYR A 96 -1.83 -0.96 12.51
C TYR A 96 -1.31 -1.69 11.27
N ARG A 97 -0.71 -0.93 10.36
CA ARG A 97 -0.15 -1.39 9.08
C ARG A 97 1.37 -1.61 9.11
N GLY A 98 1.98 -1.55 10.28
CA GLY A 98 3.42 -1.74 10.48
C GLY A 98 4.20 -0.45 10.76
N SER A 99 5.47 -0.61 11.13
CA SER A 99 6.44 0.47 11.31
C SER A 99 7.49 0.45 10.20
N LEU A 100 8.09 1.61 9.91
CA LEU A 100 9.18 1.76 8.95
C LEU A 100 10.52 1.42 9.62
N ASN A 101 10.79 0.13 9.86
CA ASN A 101 11.99 -0.28 10.61
C ASN A 101 13.30 0.16 9.93
N TYR A 102 13.36 0.16 8.59
CA TYR A 102 14.52 0.64 7.83
C TYR A 102 14.86 2.11 8.12
N LEU A 103 13.91 2.89 8.62
CA LEU A 103 14.15 4.27 8.98
C LEU A 103 15.06 4.39 10.19
N GLY A 104 14.86 3.54 11.19
CA GLY A 104 15.75 3.43 12.34
C GLY A 104 17.14 3.00 11.91
N ASP A 105 17.23 1.91 11.13
CA ASP A 105 18.50 1.40 10.61
C ASP A 105 19.28 2.48 9.83
N TYR A 106 18.58 3.30 9.04
CA TYR A 106 19.19 4.40 8.28
C TYR A 106 19.68 5.54 9.18
N LEU A 107 18.90 5.92 10.19
CA LEU A 107 19.31 6.96 11.14
C LEU A 107 20.49 6.50 12.00
N ASP A 108 20.50 5.26 12.46
CA ASP A 108 21.62 4.64 13.18
C ASP A 108 22.88 4.62 12.30
N TYR A 109 22.74 4.28 11.02
CA TYR A 109 23.83 4.36 10.06
C TYR A 109 24.40 5.79 9.96
N LEU A 110 23.54 6.81 9.86
CA LEU A 110 23.99 8.20 9.80
C LEU A 110 24.66 8.66 11.09
N GLU A 111 24.19 8.22 12.25
CA GLU A 111 24.83 8.52 13.54
C GLU A 111 26.23 7.89 13.62
N VAL A 112 26.36 6.63 13.22
CA VAL A 112 27.66 5.94 13.10
C VAL A 112 28.57 6.70 12.14
N LEU A 113 28.06 7.11 10.96
CA LEU A 113 28.85 7.88 10.00
C LEU A 113 29.32 9.22 10.56
N ALA A 114 28.47 9.94 11.29
CA ALA A 114 28.80 11.22 11.87
C ALA A 114 29.86 11.13 12.99
N ALA A 115 30.00 9.95 13.61
CA ALA A 115 30.99 9.67 14.64
C ALA A 115 32.37 9.24 14.08
N ILE A 116 32.43 8.83 12.81
CA ILE A 116 33.68 8.41 12.16
C ILE A 116 34.51 9.65 11.82
N ASP A 117 35.79 9.63 12.21
CA ASP A 117 36.75 10.67 11.81
C ASP A 117 36.83 10.74 10.29
N SER A 118 36.88 11.96 9.73
CA SER A 118 36.95 12.17 8.29
C SER A 118 38.24 12.87 7.86
N TYR A 119 38.75 12.47 6.70
CA TYR A 119 39.92 13.08 6.08
C TYR A 119 39.74 13.25 4.58
N THR A 120 39.77 14.50 4.13
CA THR A 120 39.82 14.82 2.69
C THR A 120 41.26 14.96 2.23
N LEU A 121 41.66 14.19 1.22
CA LEU A 121 42.99 14.29 0.63
C LEU A 121 43.24 15.68 0.03
N THR A 122 44.42 16.21 0.30
CA THR A 122 44.93 17.46 -0.25
C THR A 122 45.90 17.19 -1.40
N THR A 123 46.22 18.22 -2.19
CA THR A 123 47.29 18.15 -3.21
C THR A 123 48.60 17.60 -2.64
N ALA A 124 49.00 18.03 -1.45
CA ALA A 124 50.25 17.55 -0.82
C ALA A 124 50.19 16.06 -0.48
N ASP A 125 49.01 15.54 -0.12
CA ASP A 125 48.84 14.11 0.14
C ASP A 125 49.01 13.31 -1.14
N TYR A 126 48.43 13.76 -2.26
CA TYR A 126 48.63 13.13 -3.57
C TYR A 126 50.09 13.16 -4.01
N ASP A 127 50.76 14.31 -3.87
CA ASP A 127 52.18 14.45 -4.19
C ASP A 127 53.05 13.50 -3.35
N SER A 128 52.69 13.27 -2.09
CA SER A 128 53.40 12.33 -1.20
C SER A 128 53.30 10.87 -1.65
N MET A 129 52.27 10.53 -2.44
CA MET A 129 52.07 9.21 -3.04
C MET A 129 52.70 9.09 -4.45
N GLY A 130 53.41 10.13 -4.90
CA GLY A 130 54.19 10.15 -6.13
C GLY A 130 53.60 11.05 -7.23
N THR A 131 54.46 11.71 -8.00
CA THR A 131 54.10 12.70 -9.04
C THR A 131 54.48 12.30 -10.47
N ASP A 132 55.08 11.11 -10.64
CA ASP A 132 55.44 10.59 -11.95
C ASP A 132 54.21 10.14 -12.75
N GLN A 133 54.40 9.86 -14.03
CA GLN A 133 53.32 9.33 -14.88
C GLN A 133 52.79 8.00 -14.33
N GLY A 134 51.46 7.92 -14.12
CA GLY A 134 50.81 6.76 -13.51
C GLY A 134 50.77 6.80 -11.98
N GLN A 135 51.09 7.94 -11.36
CA GLN A 135 50.99 8.15 -9.91
C GLN A 135 49.98 9.27 -9.58
N PRO A 136 49.34 9.21 -8.40
CA PRO A 136 48.17 10.05 -8.12
C PRO A 136 48.48 11.55 -7.96
N GLY A 137 49.70 11.93 -7.56
CA GLY A 137 50.15 13.33 -7.48
C GLY A 137 50.26 14.02 -8.85
N LYS A 138 50.37 13.27 -9.95
CA LYS A 138 50.47 13.86 -11.29
C LYS A 138 49.27 14.76 -11.63
N TYR A 139 48.08 14.35 -11.18
CA TYR A 139 46.81 15.01 -11.50
C TYR A 139 45.96 15.29 -10.24
N ASN A 140 46.47 14.98 -9.05
CA ASN A 140 45.78 15.13 -7.77
C ASN A 140 44.43 14.38 -7.71
N ASN A 141 44.42 13.16 -8.21
CA ASN A 141 43.26 12.29 -8.25
C ASN A 141 43.67 10.82 -8.39
N PHE A 142 42.71 9.94 -8.13
CA PHE A 142 42.74 8.54 -8.53
C PHE A 142 41.93 8.34 -9.82
N ASP A 143 42.12 7.21 -10.50
CA ASP A 143 41.33 6.84 -11.66
C ASP A 143 41.25 5.30 -11.82
N SER A 144 40.66 4.83 -12.92
CA SER A 144 40.53 3.37 -13.18
C SER A 144 41.86 2.60 -13.24
N GLY A 145 42.96 3.26 -13.59
CA GLY A 145 44.32 2.72 -13.66
C GLY A 145 45.21 3.09 -12.47
N ILE A 146 44.90 4.16 -11.74
CA ILE A 146 45.57 4.58 -10.50
C ILE A 146 44.59 4.41 -9.34
N LYS A 147 44.52 3.20 -8.77
CA LYS A 147 43.49 2.84 -7.79
C LYS A 147 43.83 3.30 -6.38
N ALA A 148 42.86 3.86 -5.68
CA ALA A 148 43.02 4.27 -4.27
C ALA A 148 43.49 3.12 -3.37
N SER A 149 43.01 1.89 -3.62
CA SER A 149 43.42 0.68 -2.89
C SER A 149 44.92 0.38 -2.91
N ASP A 150 45.63 0.88 -3.92
CA ASP A 150 47.05 0.58 -4.11
C ASP A 150 47.94 1.56 -3.34
N TYR A 151 47.40 2.70 -2.91
CA TYR A 151 48.15 3.80 -2.28
C TYR A 151 47.67 4.14 -0.87
N LEU A 152 46.35 4.15 -0.64
CA LEU A 152 45.77 4.58 0.64
C LEU A 152 46.22 3.75 1.85
N PRO A 153 46.38 2.41 1.81
CA PRO A 153 46.84 1.66 2.98
C PRO A 153 48.16 2.19 3.55
N ASN A 154 49.16 2.43 2.70
CA ASN A 154 50.47 2.92 3.11
C ASN A 154 50.44 4.40 3.51
N PHE A 155 49.69 5.21 2.76
CA PHE A 155 49.51 6.63 3.07
C PHE A 155 48.87 6.84 4.45
N LEU A 156 47.77 6.11 4.73
CA LEU A 156 47.06 6.18 6.00
C LEU A 156 47.92 5.67 7.16
N LEU A 157 48.69 4.61 6.95
CA LEU A 157 49.64 4.12 7.97
C LEU A 157 50.69 5.17 8.34
N ALA A 158 51.23 5.89 7.35
CA ALA A 158 52.19 6.95 7.60
C ALA A 158 51.56 8.18 8.28
N LYS A 159 50.30 8.50 7.93
CA LYS A 159 49.58 9.67 8.44
C LYS A 159 49.03 9.47 9.85
N TYR A 160 48.60 8.26 10.17
CA TYR A 160 48.02 7.87 11.46
C TYR A 160 48.89 6.81 12.13
N PRO A 161 50.14 7.15 12.55
CA PRO A 161 51.09 6.18 13.10
C PRO A 161 50.68 5.63 14.48
N ASN A 162 49.69 6.25 15.13
CA ASN A 162 49.18 5.84 16.43
C ASN A 162 47.79 5.19 16.34
N ALA A 163 47.34 4.83 15.13
CA ALA A 163 46.07 4.13 14.96
C ALA A 163 46.09 2.81 15.76
N ILE A 164 44.96 2.48 16.37
CA ILE A 164 44.74 1.24 17.10
C ILE A 164 43.70 0.37 16.39
N GLU A 165 43.70 -0.92 16.70
CA GLU A 165 42.79 -1.90 16.09
C GLU A 165 41.32 -1.44 16.22
N ASN A 166 40.59 -1.49 15.10
CA ASN A 166 39.23 -1.00 14.89
C ASN A 166 39.05 0.52 14.80
N ASP A 167 40.13 1.31 14.71
CA ASP A 167 39.98 2.71 14.31
C ASP A 167 39.36 2.79 12.91
N GLU A 168 38.31 3.61 12.77
CA GLU A 168 37.61 3.86 11.51
C GLU A 168 37.94 5.26 10.98
N LEU A 169 38.03 5.40 9.66
CA LEU A 169 38.29 6.66 8.99
C LEU A 169 37.50 6.76 7.67
N ALA A 170 36.74 7.83 7.51
CA ALA A 170 36.12 8.20 6.24
C ALA A 170 37.11 9.03 5.41
N VAL A 171 37.57 8.50 4.28
CA VAL A 171 38.56 9.17 3.42
C VAL A 171 37.88 9.67 2.16
N THR A 172 37.88 10.98 1.97
CA THR A 172 37.37 11.63 0.76
C THR A 172 38.51 11.96 -0.19
N TYR A 173 38.39 11.56 -1.45
CA TYR A 173 39.37 11.80 -2.49
C TYR A 173 38.74 12.09 -3.85
N LYS A 174 39.46 12.80 -4.71
CA LYS A 174 39.09 13.02 -6.12
C LYS A 174 39.32 11.78 -6.95
N PHE A 175 38.31 11.38 -7.71
CA PHE A 175 38.36 10.29 -8.69
C PHE A 175 37.99 10.80 -10.08
N TYR A 176 38.84 10.54 -11.07
CA TYR A 176 38.54 10.85 -12.47
C TYR A 176 37.79 9.69 -13.12
N ASN A 177 36.52 9.94 -13.44
CA ASN A 177 35.63 8.95 -14.03
C ASN A 177 35.74 8.84 -15.57
N GLY A 178 36.75 9.46 -16.17
CA GLY A 178 36.90 9.55 -17.64
C GLY A 178 36.35 10.85 -18.26
N SER A 179 35.60 11.65 -17.49
CA SER A 179 35.08 12.95 -17.93
C SER A 179 35.35 14.08 -16.95
N ALA A 180 35.15 13.85 -15.66
CA ALA A 180 35.34 14.86 -14.61
C ALA A 180 35.93 14.21 -13.35
N ASN A 181 36.51 15.06 -12.49
CA ASN A 181 36.81 14.65 -11.12
C ASN A 181 35.52 14.71 -10.30
N VAL A 182 35.21 13.62 -9.61
CA VAL A 182 34.17 13.52 -8.60
C VAL A 182 34.81 13.22 -7.26
N ASP A 183 34.23 13.71 -6.17
CA ASP A 183 34.66 13.32 -4.83
C ASP A 183 34.05 11.96 -4.49
N ILE A 184 34.89 11.02 -4.06
CA ILE A 184 34.51 9.71 -3.57
C ILE A 184 34.90 9.66 -2.09
N THR A 185 33.97 9.23 -1.24
CA THR A 185 34.24 8.91 0.16
C THR A 185 34.21 7.41 0.34
N GLU A 186 35.29 6.84 0.86
CA GLU A 186 35.38 5.43 1.26
C GLU A 186 35.69 5.31 2.75
N PHE A 187 35.19 4.25 3.39
CA PHE A 187 35.46 3.97 4.79
C PHE A 187 36.62 2.99 4.91
N TRP A 188 37.52 3.23 5.86
CA TRP A 188 38.71 2.45 6.10
C TRP A 188 38.77 2.04 7.58
N VAL A 189 39.22 0.81 7.84
CA VAL A 189 39.37 0.26 9.19
C VAL A 189 40.80 -0.19 9.38
N PHE A 190 41.41 0.16 10.50
CA PHE A 190 42.74 -0.31 10.87
C PHE A 190 42.65 -1.66 11.61
N ASP A 191 43.29 -2.71 11.09
CA ASP A 191 43.26 -4.05 11.68
C ASP A 191 44.33 -4.28 12.76
N GLY A 192 45.02 -3.22 13.18
CA GLY A 192 46.20 -3.27 14.05
C GLY A 192 47.53 -3.34 13.29
N SER A 193 47.51 -3.50 11.96
CA SER A 193 48.71 -3.53 11.11
C SER A 193 48.58 -2.73 9.81
N VAL A 194 47.42 -2.80 9.14
CA VAL A 194 47.15 -2.12 7.87
C VAL A 194 45.75 -1.53 7.86
N TRP A 195 45.60 -0.43 7.12
CA TRP A 195 44.29 0.12 6.80
C TRP A 195 43.68 -0.64 5.62
N THR A 196 42.49 -1.18 5.82
CA THR A 196 41.73 -1.89 4.79
C THR A 196 40.41 -1.17 4.54
N LYS A 197 39.97 -1.15 3.28
CA LYS A 197 38.66 -0.60 2.92
C LYS A 197 37.55 -1.41 3.60
N SER A 198 36.64 -0.72 4.26
CA SER A 198 35.44 -1.28 4.89
C SER A 198 34.34 -1.54 3.86
N ASP A 199 33.55 -2.58 4.09
CA ASP A 199 32.32 -2.88 3.34
C ASP A 199 31.10 -2.09 3.85
N LYS A 200 31.33 -0.97 4.55
CA LYS A 200 30.25 -0.17 5.15
C LYS A 200 29.50 0.52 4.02
N VAL A 201 28.21 0.21 3.91
CA VAL A 201 27.29 0.77 2.91
C VAL A 201 26.02 1.24 3.60
N ALA A 202 25.36 2.24 3.02
CA ALA A 202 24.08 2.71 3.52
C ALA A 202 23.05 1.57 3.49
N PRO A 203 22.16 1.47 4.49
CA PRO A 203 21.05 0.52 4.45
C PRO A 203 20.22 0.69 3.19
N GLU A 204 19.75 -0.43 2.65
CA GLU A 204 18.84 -0.43 1.52
C GLU A 204 17.50 0.20 1.93
N LEU A 205 16.99 1.10 1.09
CA LEU A 205 15.68 1.69 1.28
C LEU A 205 14.60 0.73 0.78
N ALA A 206 13.40 0.83 1.33
CA ALA A 206 12.26 0.08 0.82
C ALA A 206 12.01 0.39 -0.68
N GLU A 207 11.43 -0.57 -1.39
CA GLU A 207 11.17 -0.45 -2.83
C GLU A 207 10.35 0.80 -3.16
N GLY A 208 10.79 1.55 -4.17
CA GLY A 208 10.14 2.78 -4.62
C GLY A 208 10.35 4.00 -3.71
N VAL A 209 11.12 3.88 -2.63
CA VAL A 209 11.41 5.01 -1.72
C VAL A 209 12.68 5.75 -2.17
N THR A 210 12.53 7.06 -2.40
CA THR A 210 13.64 7.96 -2.72
C THR A 210 14.08 8.73 -1.49
N LEU A 211 15.39 8.77 -1.20
CA LEU A 211 15.92 9.60 -0.12
C LEU A 211 16.00 11.08 -0.53
N TYR A 212 15.54 11.97 0.35
CA TYR A 212 15.72 13.41 0.19
C TYR A 212 16.21 14.05 1.48
N GLU A 213 17.45 14.55 1.49
CA GLU A 213 17.98 15.31 2.61
C GLU A 213 17.74 16.81 2.41
N LEU A 214 17.06 17.44 3.36
CA LEU A 214 16.83 18.88 3.32
C LEU A 214 18.13 19.66 3.43
N VAL A 215 18.35 20.57 2.49
CA VAL A 215 19.46 21.53 2.51
C VAL A 215 19.01 22.90 3.02
N ALA A 216 19.96 23.80 3.30
CA ALA A 216 19.66 25.15 3.82
C ALA A 216 18.62 25.91 2.98
N ASP A 217 18.78 25.90 1.65
CA ASP A 217 17.83 26.55 0.71
C ASP A 217 16.41 25.99 0.83
N ASP A 218 16.25 24.71 1.21
CA ASP A 218 14.93 24.12 1.42
C ASP A 218 14.26 24.70 2.67
N TYR A 219 14.99 24.83 3.78
CA TYR A 219 14.47 25.47 5.00
C TYR A 219 14.11 26.93 4.78
N ASP A 220 14.96 27.66 4.04
CA ASP A 220 14.70 29.05 3.68
C ASP A 220 13.42 29.18 2.83
N SER A 221 13.18 28.23 1.92
CA SER A 221 11.95 28.20 1.12
C SER A 221 10.68 27.99 1.94
N MET A 222 10.80 27.36 3.12
CA MET A 222 9.70 27.11 4.07
C MET A 222 9.46 28.27 5.05
N GLY A 223 10.30 29.31 5.02
CA GLY A 223 10.17 30.47 5.89
C GLY A 223 10.84 30.30 7.25
N THR A 224 10.05 30.22 8.33
CA THR A 224 10.59 30.23 9.71
C THR A 224 11.68 29.17 9.98
N PRO A 225 11.56 27.91 9.50
CA PRO A 225 12.61 26.90 9.66
C PRO A 225 13.99 27.33 9.10
N GLY A 226 14.03 28.20 8.09
CA GLY A 226 15.26 28.70 7.45
C GLY A 226 16.20 29.45 8.39
N LYS A 227 15.66 30.10 9.44
CA LYS A 227 16.46 30.89 10.38
C LYS A 227 17.63 30.10 11.00
N TYR A 228 17.42 28.81 11.26
CA TYR A 228 18.42 27.93 11.85
C TYR A 228 18.67 26.66 11.04
N ASN A 229 18.09 26.56 9.84
CA ASN A 229 18.11 25.37 8.99
C ASN A 229 17.70 24.10 9.74
N ASN A 230 16.66 24.21 10.58
CA ASN A 230 16.08 23.08 11.31
C ASN A 230 14.61 23.32 11.65
N PHE A 231 13.89 22.23 11.91
CA PHE A 231 12.59 22.24 12.55
C PHE A 231 12.73 22.25 14.07
N SER A 232 11.64 22.54 14.77
CA SER A 232 11.60 22.54 16.23
C SER A 232 10.20 22.23 16.74
N SER A 233 10.00 22.22 18.06
CA SER A 233 8.65 22.13 18.65
C SER A 233 7.72 23.30 18.26
N SER A 234 8.26 24.48 17.92
CA SER A 234 7.46 25.63 17.43
C SER A 234 7.30 25.66 15.93
N ASP A 235 8.26 25.08 15.20
CA ASP A 235 8.28 24.99 13.75
C ASP A 235 8.23 23.50 13.38
N ALA A 236 7.08 22.87 13.63
CA ALA A 236 6.95 21.44 13.53
C ALA A 236 6.86 20.97 12.07
N PRO A 237 7.59 19.91 11.67
CA PRO A 237 7.75 19.51 10.26
C PRO A 237 6.44 19.17 9.55
N GLU A 238 5.46 18.63 10.27
CA GLU A 238 4.12 18.31 9.75
C GLU A 238 3.39 19.53 9.17
N ASN A 239 3.73 20.75 9.61
CA ASN A 239 3.14 21.98 9.10
C ASN A 239 3.76 22.48 7.78
N TYR A 240 4.86 21.86 7.33
CA TYR A 240 5.64 22.35 6.19
C TYR A 240 5.91 21.29 5.13
N LEU A 241 6.30 20.07 5.54
CA LEU A 241 6.89 19.08 4.64
C LEU A 241 5.97 18.66 3.51
N SER A 242 4.68 18.45 3.76
CA SER A 242 3.71 18.09 2.72
C SER A 242 3.65 19.16 1.61
N THR A 243 3.52 20.43 1.99
CA THR A 243 3.48 21.56 1.03
C THR A 243 4.83 21.75 0.35
N PHE A 244 5.92 21.67 1.10
CA PHE A 244 7.28 21.78 0.56
C PHE A 244 7.54 20.74 -0.53
N LEU A 245 7.19 19.46 -0.29
CA LEU A 245 7.36 18.40 -1.28
C LEU A 245 6.53 18.66 -2.54
N GLY A 246 5.30 19.18 -2.40
CA GLY A 246 4.46 19.55 -3.54
C GLY A 246 5.05 20.66 -4.41
N VAL A 247 5.71 21.65 -3.79
CA VAL A 247 6.41 22.74 -4.50
C VAL A 247 7.73 22.27 -5.10
N LYS A 248 8.49 21.43 -4.36
CA LYS A 248 9.80 20.94 -4.77
C LYS A 248 9.73 19.94 -5.92
N PHE A 249 8.71 19.10 -5.93
CA PHE A 249 8.53 18.01 -6.89
C PHE A 249 7.19 18.11 -7.63
N PRO A 250 6.98 19.16 -8.46
CA PRO A 250 5.70 19.41 -9.13
C PRO A 250 5.33 18.38 -10.22
N TYR A 251 6.26 17.49 -10.55
CA TYR A 251 6.10 16.43 -11.57
C TYR A 251 6.16 15.02 -10.97
N ALA A 252 6.05 14.90 -9.64
CA ALA A 252 5.93 13.59 -9.00
C ALA A 252 4.64 12.87 -9.44
N SER A 253 4.73 11.55 -9.56
CA SER A 253 3.63 10.68 -9.95
C SER A 253 2.89 10.16 -8.72
N GLU A 254 1.60 9.91 -8.87
CA GLU A 254 0.77 9.29 -7.83
C GLU A 254 1.43 7.99 -7.35
N GLY A 255 1.58 7.84 -6.02
CA GLY A 255 2.27 6.71 -5.39
C GLY A 255 3.79 6.88 -5.22
N ASP A 256 4.41 7.96 -5.72
CA ASP A 256 5.83 8.27 -5.44
C ASP A 256 6.06 8.40 -3.93
N LYS A 257 7.21 7.93 -3.44
CA LYS A 257 7.58 7.95 -2.02
C LYS A 257 8.90 8.65 -1.78
N PHE A 258 8.92 9.52 -0.77
CA PHE A 258 10.15 10.13 -0.27
C PHE A 258 10.39 9.83 1.19
N LEU A 259 11.62 9.41 1.50
CA LEU A 259 12.16 9.48 2.84
C LEU A 259 12.87 10.80 3.04
N VAL A 260 12.26 11.70 3.81
CA VAL A 260 12.79 13.05 4.02
C VAL A 260 13.63 13.08 5.28
N LEU A 261 14.93 13.31 5.14
CA LEU A 261 15.84 13.60 6.25
C LEU A 261 15.86 15.09 6.54
N TYR A 262 15.75 15.46 7.81
CA TYR A 262 15.76 16.85 8.25
C TYR A 262 16.44 17.02 9.59
N LYS A 263 16.88 18.24 9.89
CA LYS A 263 17.44 18.64 11.17
C LYS A 263 16.31 19.07 12.09
N TYR A 264 16.35 18.64 13.34
CA TYR A 264 15.38 18.97 14.38
C TYR A 264 16.09 19.45 15.64
N TYR A 265 15.71 20.62 16.14
CA TYR A 265 16.19 21.14 17.40
C TYR A 265 15.39 20.55 18.56
N ALA A 266 15.99 19.58 19.27
CA ALA A 266 15.39 18.87 20.40
C ALA A 266 15.40 19.69 21.70
N GLY A 267 16.03 20.87 21.71
CA GLY A 267 16.21 21.69 22.89
C GLY A 267 17.61 21.55 23.51
N GLY A 268 17.95 22.42 24.45
CA GLY A 268 19.22 22.33 25.19
C GLY A 268 20.50 22.48 24.35
N GLY A 269 20.42 23.11 23.16
CA GLY A 269 21.55 23.19 22.23
C GLY A 269 21.74 21.95 21.35
N VAL A 270 20.84 20.97 21.43
CA VAL A 270 20.91 19.72 20.66
C VAL A 270 20.09 19.84 19.39
N THR A 271 20.74 19.59 18.25
CA THR A 271 20.10 19.43 16.94
C THR A 271 20.45 18.04 16.42
N GLU A 272 19.43 17.27 16.08
CA GLU A 272 19.55 15.89 15.60
C GLU A 272 19.03 15.76 14.17
N THR A 273 19.44 14.69 13.48
CA THR A 273 18.83 14.30 12.21
C THR A 273 17.62 13.43 12.51
N ARG A 274 16.48 13.75 11.93
CA ARG A 274 15.26 12.95 11.97
C ARG A 274 14.80 12.65 10.55
N ALA A 275 13.84 11.75 10.45
CA ALA A 275 13.31 11.34 9.16
C ALA A 275 11.81 11.07 9.22
N LYS A 276 11.12 11.29 8.09
CA LYS A 276 9.71 10.95 7.87
C LYS A 276 9.54 10.48 6.43
N GLU A 277 8.70 9.46 6.23
CA GLU A 277 8.30 9.06 4.89
C GLU A 277 7.01 9.78 4.47
N TYR A 278 6.93 10.17 3.20
CA TYR A 278 5.75 10.71 2.56
C TYR A 278 5.43 9.92 1.28
N THR A 279 4.14 9.75 0.98
CA THR A 279 3.65 9.20 -0.29
C THR A 279 2.76 10.25 -0.97
N LEU A 280 2.89 10.44 -2.29
CA LEU A 280 1.95 11.27 -3.03
C LEU A 280 0.63 10.51 -3.19
N THR A 281 -0.43 11.01 -2.56
CA THR A 281 -1.77 10.44 -2.60
C THR A 281 -2.79 11.51 -2.96
N ASP A 282 -3.56 11.27 -4.02
CA ASP A 282 -4.54 12.19 -4.61
C ASP A 282 -3.94 13.60 -4.83
N GLY A 283 -2.70 13.64 -5.34
CA GLY A 283 -1.98 14.88 -5.59
C GLY A 283 -1.49 15.64 -4.35
N THR A 284 -1.59 15.05 -3.14
CA THR A 284 -1.08 15.60 -1.88
C THR A 284 -0.06 14.67 -1.24
N TRP A 285 1.05 15.21 -0.74
CA TRP A 285 2.04 14.41 -0.02
C TRP A 285 1.54 14.08 1.39
N MET A 286 1.24 12.80 1.62
CA MET A 286 0.73 12.29 2.89
C MET A 286 1.84 11.65 3.71
N GLU A 287 1.99 12.06 4.97
CA GLU A 287 2.95 11.46 5.90
C GLU A 287 2.58 10.00 6.19
N TYR A 288 3.57 9.12 6.23
CA TYR A 288 3.36 7.74 6.65
C TYR A 288 2.99 7.71 8.14
N THR A 289 1.78 7.21 8.43
CA THR A 289 1.37 6.80 9.77
C THR A 289 1.43 5.28 9.91
N SER A 290 1.78 4.80 11.10
CA SER A 290 1.79 3.36 11.39
C SER A 290 0.37 2.76 11.54
N THR A 291 -0.63 3.62 11.75
CA THR A 291 -2.04 3.28 11.80
C THR A 291 -2.81 3.99 10.69
N VAL A 292 -3.83 3.34 10.15
CA VAL A 292 -4.76 3.90 9.16
C VAL A 292 -6.19 3.54 9.54
N ALA A 293 -7.14 4.41 9.23
CA ALA A 293 -8.54 4.09 9.39
C ALA A 293 -8.93 2.96 8.42
N LYS A 294 -9.53 1.90 8.94
CA LYS A 294 -10.12 0.78 8.17
C LYS A 294 -11.58 0.65 8.57
N THR A 295 -12.44 0.35 7.59
CA THR A 295 -13.88 0.15 7.81
C THR A 295 -14.27 -1.25 7.36
N ASP A 296 -14.85 -2.02 8.27
CA ASP A 296 -15.38 -3.36 8.01
C ASP A 296 -16.90 -3.38 8.24
N GLN A 297 -17.63 -4.22 7.50
CA GLN A 297 -19.07 -4.41 7.68
C GLN A 297 -19.35 -5.69 8.48
N TYR A 298 -20.33 -5.61 9.37
CA TYR A 298 -20.83 -6.73 10.15
C TYR A 298 -22.35 -6.86 9.97
N LEU A 299 -22.83 -8.07 9.71
CA LEU A 299 -24.23 -8.41 9.57
C LEU A 299 -24.72 -9.16 10.81
N LYS A 300 -25.86 -8.76 11.37
CA LYS A 300 -26.50 -9.47 12.47
C LYS A 300 -27.20 -10.71 11.93
N THR A 301 -26.74 -11.87 12.37
CA THR A 301 -27.33 -13.18 12.07
C THR A 301 -27.99 -13.77 13.33
N ALA A 302 -28.70 -14.89 13.17
CA ALA A 302 -29.25 -15.64 14.31
C ALA A 302 -28.16 -16.13 15.29
N ASN A 303 -26.90 -16.24 14.83
CA ASN A 303 -25.77 -16.72 15.63
C ASN A 303 -24.86 -15.59 16.15
N GLY A 304 -25.28 -14.32 16.03
CA GLY A 304 -24.47 -13.16 16.41
C GLY A 304 -24.07 -12.29 15.22
N TRP A 305 -23.22 -11.30 15.46
CA TRP A 305 -22.63 -10.49 14.41
C TRP A 305 -21.59 -11.28 13.62
N LEU A 306 -21.70 -11.26 12.29
CA LEU A 306 -20.78 -11.92 11.39
C LEU A 306 -20.10 -10.86 10.52
N PHE A 307 -18.78 -10.96 10.37
CA PHE A 307 -18.07 -10.13 9.39
C PHE A 307 -18.58 -10.42 7.98
N ASP A 308 -18.93 -9.37 7.26
CA ASP A 308 -19.53 -9.45 5.94
C ASP A 308 -18.69 -8.61 4.95
N PRO A 309 -17.83 -9.25 4.14
CA PRO A 309 -17.03 -8.54 3.15
C PRO A 309 -17.81 -8.21 1.86
N THR A 310 -19.14 -8.39 1.84
CA THR A 310 -19.95 -8.16 0.64
C THR A 310 -19.83 -6.73 0.12
N VAL A 311 -19.45 -6.61 -1.15
CA VAL A 311 -19.37 -5.34 -1.87
C VAL A 311 -20.74 -4.99 -2.43
N LEU A 312 -21.31 -3.87 -1.97
CA LEU A 312 -22.52 -3.28 -2.53
C LEU A 312 -22.13 -2.20 -3.53
N TYR A 313 -22.53 -2.34 -4.80
CA TYR A 313 -22.18 -1.37 -5.83
C TYR A 313 -23.38 -1.07 -6.74
N THR A 314 -23.64 0.22 -6.98
CA THR A 314 -24.67 0.66 -7.93
C THR A 314 -24.00 1.17 -9.21
N MET A 315 -24.37 0.59 -10.34
CA MET A 315 -23.81 0.97 -11.64
C MET A 315 -24.19 2.41 -12.03
N GLY A 316 -23.20 3.17 -12.49
CA GLY A 316 -23.36 4.49 -13.12
C GLY A 316 -23.03 4.46 -14.61
N ALA A 317 -23.15 5.61 -15.28
CA ALA A 317 -22.97 5.75 -16.74
C ALA A 317 -21.67 5.12 -17.26
N ASP A 318 -20.54 5.36 -16.58
CA ASP A 318 -19.24 4.82 -16.96
C ASP A 318 -19.18 3.29 -16.88
N ASP A 319 -19.92 2.67 -15.95
CA ASP A 319 -19.96 1.23 -15.78
C ASP A 319 -20.69 0.54 -16.95
N TYR A 320 -21.82 1.12 -17.38
CA TYR A 320 -22.51 0.68 -18.60
C TYR A 320 -21.62 0.88 -19.83
N LEU A 321 -20.85 1.97 -19.89
CA LEU A 321 -19.90 2.23 -20.98
C LEU A 321 -18.76 1.21 -21.01
N MET A 322 -18.30 0.71 -19.86
CA MET A 322 -17.32 -0.39 -19.80
C MET A 322 -17.86 -1.65 -20.50
N ILE A 323 -19.15 -1.98 -20.31
CA ILE A 323 -19.80 -3.10 -21.00
C ILE A 323 -19.89 -2.84 -22.50
N VAL A 324 -20.29 -1.63 -22.90
CA VAL A 324 -20.33 -1.22 -24.32
C VAL A 324 -18.96 -1.40 -25.00
N ASN A 325 -17.90 -0.93 -24.35
CA ASN A 325 -16.54 -1.09 -24.86
C ASN A 325 -16.09 -2.55 -24.86
N TYR A 326 -16.45 -3.34 -23.85
CA TYR A 326 -16.17 -4.77 -23.83
C TYR A 326 -16.80 -5.48 -25.02
N VAL A 327 -18.08 -5.19 -25.33
CA VAL A 327 -18.78 -5.78 -26.49
C VAL A 327 -18.11 -5.38 -27.79
N LYS A 328 -17.74 -4.11 -27.96
CA LYS A 328 -17.00 -3.63 -29.13
C LYS A 328 -15.71 -4.41 -29.36
N ASP A 329 -14.93 -4.64 -28.30
CA ASP A 329 -13.58 -5.20 -28.42
C ASP A 329 -13.57 -6.74 -28.44
N ASN A 330 -14.57 -7.41 -27.87
CA ASN A 330 -14.58 -8.86 -27.67
C ASN A 330 -15.70 -9.60 -28.41
N VAL A 331 -16.78 -8.92 -28.80
CA VAL A 331 -17.93 -9.52 -29.49
C VAL A 331 -18.01 -8.99 -30.92
N GLY A 332 -18.10 -7.67 -31.09
CA GLY A 332 -18.16 -7.02 -32.40
C GLY A 332 -18.73 -5.60 -32.34
N ALA A 333 -18.14 -4.68 -33.11
CA ALA A 333 -18.58 -3.29 -33.18
C ALA A 333 -19.95 -3.11 -33.86
N GLU A 334 -20.44 -4.13 -34.56
CA GLU A 334 -21.77 -4.16 -35.17
C GLU A 334 -22.93 -4.12 -34.17
N TYR A 335 -22.67 -4.45 -32.90
CA TYR A 335 -23.66 -4.39 -31.83
C TYR A 335 -23.85 -2.98 -31.26
N LEU A 336 -22.94 -2.05 -31.56
CA LEU A 336 -22.97 -0.70 -31.00
C LEU A 336 -23.90 0.22 -31.78
N ASP A 337 -24.49 1.19 -31.08
CA ASP A 337 -25.15 2.32 -31.72
C ASP A 337 -24.15 3.27 -32.40
N SER A 338 -24.65 4.22 -33.20
CA SER A 338 -23.81 5.17 -33.94
C SER A 338 -23.02 6.12 -33.04
N TYR A 339 -23.39 6.24 -31.76
CA TYR A 339 -22.77 7.14 -30.80
C TYR A 339 -21.72 6.42 -29.94
N GLY A 340 -21.66 5.08 -29.98
CA GLY A 340 -20.81 4.28 -29.12
C GLY A 340 -21.23 4.33 -27.64
N THR A 341 -22.49 4.64 -27.37
CA THR A 341 -23.03 4.82 -26.01
C THR A 341 -23.95 3.69 -25.57
N ALA A 342 -24.39 2.85 -26.51
CA ALA A 342 -25.25 1.71 -26.24
C ALA A 342 -24.85 0.51 -27.11
N GLU A 343 -25.15 -0.68 -26.63
CA GLU A 343 -24.94 -1.93 -27.37
C GLU A 343 -26.15 -2.86 -27.25
N ALA A 344 -26.41 -3.65 -28.29
CA ALA A 344 -27.57 -4.55 -28.39
C ALA A 344 -27.23 -6.04 -28.16
N TYR A 345 -26.03 -6.36 -27.68
CA TYR A 345 -25.63 -7.71 -27.30
C TYR A 345 -26.15 -8.08 -25.91
N TYR A 346 -25.78 -7.32 -24.88
CA TYR A 346 -26.34 -7.44 -23.53
C TYR A 346 -27.45 -6.43 -23.23
N GLY A 347 -27.58 -5.39 -24.06
CA GLY A 347 -28.56 -4.32 -23.91
C GLY A 347 -28.06 -3.14 -23.06
N SER A 348 -26.77 -3.03 -22.79
CA SER A 348 -26.17 -1.97 -21.97
C SER A 348 -26.26 -0.59 -22.66
N ASN A 349 -26.65 0.42 -21.89
CA ASN A 349 -26.77 1.79 -22.37
C ASN A 349 -26.23 2.80 -21.34
N SER A 350 -25.09 3.43 -21.66
CA SER A 350 -24.45 4.43 -20.81
C SER A 350 -25.10 5.80 -20.85
N TYR A 351 -25.84 6.12 -21.92
CA TYR A 351 -26.51 7.40 -22.06
C TYR A 351 -27.78 7.48 -21.18
N TYR A 352 -28.58 6.40 -21.19
CA TYR A 352 -29.76 6.28 -20.33
C TYR A 352 -29.47 5.65 -18.96
N VAL A 353 -28.26 5.12 -18.77
CA VAL A 353 -27.79 4.51 -17.52
C VAL A 353 -28.66 3.31 -17.14
N GLU A 354 -28.81 2.37 -18.09
CA GLU A 354 -29.72 1.23 -17.99
C GLU A 354 -29.22 0.03 -18.80
N PHE A 355 -29.74 -1.15 -18.46
CA PHE A 355 -29.89 -2.22 -19.45
C PHE A 355 -31.28 -2.08 -20.11
N ASN A 356 -31.31 -2.00 -21.43
CA ASN A 356 -32.56 -2.10 -22.19
C ASN A 356 -32.95 -3.59 -22.30
N ILE A 357 -33.82 -4.02 -21.39
CA ILE A 357 -34.23 -5.42 -21.19
C ILE A 357 -35.48 -5.78 -22.00
N GLY A 358 -36.03 -4.85 -22.78
CA GLY A 358 -37.17 -5.13 -23.64
C GLY A 358 -36.82 -6.15 -24.74
N SER A 359 -37.78 -7.03 -25.06
CA SER A 359 -37.59 -8.05 -26.10
C SER A 359 -37.04 -7.47 -27.41
N GLY A 360 -35.90 -7.96 -27.87
CA GLY A 360 -35.23 -7.53 -29.10
C GLY A 360 -34.16 -6.44 -28.90
N ASN A 361 -33.89 -6.01 -27.67
CA ASN A 361 -32.81 -5.07 -27.33
C ASN A 361 -31.54 -5.74 -26.76
N TYR A 362 -31.51 -7.08 -26.77
CA TYR A 362 -30.35 -7.91 -26.45
C TYR A 362 -30.25 -9.04 -27.51
N ASP A 363 -29.09 -9.66 -27.65
CA ASP A 363 -28.82 -10.63 -28.71
C ASP A 363 -29.68 -11.90 -28.57
N ALA A 364 -30.14 -12.44 -29.71
CA ALA A 364 -31.04 -13.58 -29.75
C ALA A 364 -30.40 -14.91 -29.26
N SER A 365 -29.08 -14.94 -29.03
CA SER A 365 -28.40 -16.07 -28.39
C SER A 365 -28.74 -16.23 -26.91
N PHE A 366 -29.24 -15.18 -26.25
CA PHE A 366 -29.74 -15.24 -24.87
C PHE A 366 -31.22 -15.64 -24.85
N ALA A 367 -31.58 -16.60 -24.00
CA ALA A 367 -32.96 -17.05 -23.90
C ALA A 367 -33.86 -16.02 -23.21
N THR A 368 -33.29 -15.28 -22.25
CA THR A 368 -33.97 -14.24 -21.47
C THR A 368 -33.09 -13.01 -21.32
N TRP A 369 -33.70 -11.87 -20.98
CA TRP A 369 -32.93 -10.66 -20.65
C TRP A 369 -32.08 -10.88 -19.40
N GLN A 370 -32.52 -11.72 -18.46
CA GLN A 370 -31.75 -12.07 -17.27
C GLN A 370 -30.44 -12.77 -17.66
N ASP A 371 -30.48 -13.68 -18.63
CA ASP A 371 -29.27 -14.34 -19.13
C ASP A 371 -28.30 -13.33 -19.77
N ALA A 372 -28.83 -12.40 -20.56
CA ALA A 372 -28.05 -11.35 -21.21
C ALA A 372 -27.39 -10.43 -20.18
N VAL A 373 -28.16 -9.91 -19.22
CA VAL A 373 -27.63 -9.03 -18.17
C VAL A 373 -26.66 -9.77 -17.25
N THR A 374 -26.94 -11.02 -16.89
CA THR A 374 -26.02 -11.84 -16.08
C THR A 374 -24.67 -12.01 -16.79
N ALA A 375 -24.67 -12.29 -18.09
CA ALA A 375 -23.45 -12.38 -18.87
C ALA A 375 -22.72 -11.03 -18.99
N GLY A 376 -23.47 -9.94 -19.20
CA GLY A 376 -22.92 -8.57 -19.26
C GLY A 376 -22.27 -8.13 -17.95
N VAL A 377 -22.94 -8.33 -16.82
CA VAL A 377 -22.39 -8.01 -15.49
C VAL A 377 -21.19 -8.90 -15.17
N LYS A 378 -21.22 -10.19 -15.54
CA LYS A 378 -20.06 -11.09 -15.37
C LYS A 378 -18.84 -10.63 -16.16
N ALA A 379 -19.03 -10.10 -17.37
CA ALA A 379 -17.94 -9.52 -18.17
C ALA A 379 -17.44 -8.18 -17.59
N TYR A 380 -18.33 -7.40 -16.98
CA TYR A 380 -18.03 -6.13 -16.35
C TYR A 380 -17.18 -6.24 -15.07
N LEU A 381 -17.50 -7.20 -14.20
CA LEU A 381 -16.91 -7.28 -12.85
C LEU A 381 -15.37 -7.31 -12.84
N PRO A 382 -14.67 -8.12 -13.66
CA PRO A 382 -13.21 -8.09 -13.72
C PRO A 382 -12.62 -6.77 -14.24
N LEU A 383 -13.36 -6.04 -15.08
CA LEU A 383 -12.92 -4.73 -15.59
C LEU A 383 -13.01 -3.66 -14.51
N LYS A 384 -14.08 -3.70 -13.72
CA LYS A 384 -14.32 -2.73 -12.65
C LYS A 384 -13.48 -2.98 -11.42
N PHE A 385 -13.34 -4.24 -11.04
CA PHE A 385 -12.69 -4.67 -9.81
C PHE A 385 -11.49 -5.58 -10.13
N PRO A 386 -10.44 -5.08 -10.81
CA PRO A 386 -9.29 -5.91 -11.22
C PRO A 386 -8.52 -6.49 -10.03
N GLU A 387 -8.57 -5.82 -8.88
CA GLU A 387 -7.94 -6.25 -7.63
C GLU A 387 -8.93 -6.91 -6.65
N ALA A 388 -10.09 -7.39 -7.13
CA ALA A 388 -11.04 -8.14 -6.30
C ALA A 388 -10.34 -9.33 -5.63
N VAL A 389 -10.75 -9.66 -4.40
CA VAL A 389 -10.22 -10.80 -3.64
C VAL A 389 -11.31 -11.84 -3.44
N ALA A 390 -10.95 -13.12 -3.53
CA ALA A 390 -11.92 -14.21 -3.34
C ALA A 390 -12.41 -14.31 -1.89
N GLN A 391 -11.54 -14.00 -0.93
CA GLN A 391 -11.85 -14.07 0.50
C GLN A 391 -11.20 -12.91 1.27
N VAL A 392 -11.88 -12.45 2.32
CA VAL A 392 -11.33 -11.58 3.37
C VAL A 392 -11.53 -12.27 4.70
N ASP A 393 -10.45 -12.44 5.47
CA ASP A 393 -10.45 -13.16 6.75
C ASP A 393 -11.12 -14.54 6.70
N GLY A 394 -10.96 -15.24 5.57
CA GLY A 394 -11.52 -16.58 5.33
C GLY A 394 -13.00 -16.61 4.94
N VAL A 395 -13.65 -15.46 4.77
CA VAL A 395 -15.04 -15.33 4.31
C VAL A 395 -15.07 -15.00 2.81
N ASP A 396 -15.88 -15.74 2.05
CA ASP A 396 -16.11 -15.51 0.61
C ASP A 396 -16.64 -14.10 0.34
N VAL A 397 -16.07 -13.41 -0.65
CA VAL A 397 -16.49 -12.05 -1.03
C VAL A 397 -17.56 -12.12 -2.10
N ASN A 398 -18.75 -11.62 -1.77
CA ASN A 398 -19.84 -11.42 -2.71
C ASN A 398 -19.90 -9.97 -3.21
N TYR A 399 -20.44 -9.79 -4.41
CA TYR A 399 -20.67 -8.53 -5.08
C TYR A 399 -22.15 -8.45 -5.41
N VAL A 400 -22.88 -7.57 -4.73
CA VAL A 400 -24.29 -7.28 -5.02
C VAL A 400 -24.33 -6.02 -5.87
N ILE A 401 -24.59 -6.21 -7.16
CA ILE A 401 -24.62 -5.14 -8.15
C ILE A 401 -26.05 -4.67 -8.33
N THR A 402 -26.31 -3.42 -7.99
CA THR A 402 -27.55 -2.72 -8.34
C THR A 402 -27.42 -2.12 -9.74
N PHE A 403 -28.40 -2.35 -10.60
CA PHE A 403 -28.47 -1.77 -11.95
C PHE A 403 -29.92 -1.41 -12.30
N ALA A 404 -30.09 -0.44 -13.19
CA ALA A 404 -31.40 -0.08 -13.73
C ALA A 404 -31.70 -0.87 -15.01
N GLY A 405 -32.92 -1.38 -15.13
CA GLY A 405 -33.44 -2.10 -16.30
C GLY A 405 -34.67 -1.41 -16.88
N TYR A 406 -34.69 -1.23 -18.21
CA TYR A 406 -35.77 -0.58 -18.94
C TYR A 406 -36.45 -1.51 -19.95
N GLU A 407 -37.77 -1.64 -19.85
CA GLU A 407 -38.63 -2.24 -20.90
C GLU A 407 -39.78 -1.30 -21.25
N SER A 408 -40.57 -0.93 -20.25
CA SER A 408 -41.67 0.04 -20.36
C SER A 408 -41.57 1.17 -19.33
N SER A 409 -40.78 0.96 -18.30
CA SER A 409 -40.42 1.90 -17.24
C SER A 409 -39.09 1.44 -16.63
N MET A 410 -38.38 2.36 -15.99
CA MET A 410 -37.15 2.03 -15.27
C MET A 410 -37.47 1.27 -13.98
N VAL A 411 -36.79 0.15 -13.76
CA VAL A 411 -36.87 -0.65 -12.53
C VAL A 411 -35.45 -0.98 -12.09
N ASP A 412 -35.17 -0.81 -10.80
CA ASP A 412 -33.88 -1.20 -10.22
C ASP A 412 -33.90 -2.68 -9.85
N TYR A 413 -32.82 -3.36 -10.23
CA TYR A 413 -32.59 -4.77 -9.92
C TYR A 413 -31.28 -4.93 -9.17
N THR A 414 -31.15 -6.05 -8.46
CA THR A 414 -29.90 -6.52 -7.87
C THR A 414 -29.52 -7.87 -8.43
N ILE A 415 -28.23 -8.08 -8.70
CA ILE A 415 -27.65 -9.37 -9.08
C ILE A 415 -26.40 -9.63 -8.26
N THR A 416 -26.23 -10.87 -7.80
CA THR A 416 -25.16 -11.25 -6.89
C THR A 416 -24.17 -12.18 -7.58
N PHE A 417 -22.89 -11.85 -7.43
CA PHE A 417 -21.76 -12.68 -7.87
C PHE A 417 -20.81 -12.95 -6.71
N LYS A 418 -20.18 -14.12 -6.70
CA LYS A 418 -19.09 -14.46 -5.81
C LYS A 418 -17.75 -14.33 -6.53
N CYS A 419 -16.77 -13.67 -5.93
CA CYS A 419 -15.39 -13.72 -6.43
C CYS A 419 -14.77 -15.08 -6.07
N THR A 420 -14.36 -15.86 -7.06
CA THR A 420 -13.78 -17.21 -6.87
C THR A 420 -12.28 -17.26 -7.08
N LYS A 421 -11.70 -16.18 -7.60
CA LYS A 421 -10.26 -16.04 -7.80
C LYS A 421 -9.87 -14.57 -7.63
N SER A 422 -8.87 -14.31 -6.81
CA SER A 422 -8.36 -12.96 -6.58
C SER A 422 -7.63 -12.37 -7.79
N GLY A 423 -7.48 -11.04 -7.80
CA GLY A 423 -6.74 -10.27 -8.78
C GLY A 423 -5.28 -10.73 -8.97
N PRO A 424 -4.62 -10.26 -10.05
CA PRO A 424 -5.03 -9.16 -10.94
C PRO A 424 -5.94 -9.58 -12.11
N ASN A 425 -6.38 -10.85 -12.16
CA ASN A 425 -7.33 -11.34 -13.16
C ASN A 425 -8.45 -12.12 -12.46
N PRO A 426 -9.37 -11.43 -11.78
CA PRO A 426 -10.33 -12.05 -10.91
C PRO A 426 -11.42 -12.75 -11.70
N GLU A 427 -11.96 -13.82 -11.12
CA GLU A 427 -13.06 -14.60 -11.70
C GLU A 427 -14.27 -14.54 -10.77
N PHE A 428 -15.46 -14.48 -11.39
CA PHE A 428 -16.73 -14.35 -10.69
C PHE A 428 -17.70 -15.44 -11.10
N GLU A 429 -18.40 -16.00 -10.12
CA GLU A 429 -19.49 -16.95 -10.31
C GLU A 429 -20.81 -16.31 -9.94
N TYR A 430 -21.82 -16.52 -10.78
CA TYR A 430 -23.18 -16.05 -10.50
C TYR A 430 -23.74 -16.80 -9.28
N VAL A 431 -24.38 -16.07 -8.38
CA VAL A 431 -25.02 -16.61 -7.18
C VAL A 431 -26.54 -16.54 -7.34
N GLU A 432 -27.10 -15.33 -7.51
CA GLU A 432 -28.55 -15.11 -7.61
C GLU A 432 -28.92 -13.80 -8.32
N GLY A 433 -30.20 -13.68 -8.71
CA GLY A 433 -30.78 -12.53 -9.41
C GLY A 433 -30.79 -12.66 -10.95
N PRO A 434 -31.08 -11.59 -11.69
CA PRO A 434 -31.55 -10.30 -11.20
C PRO A 434 -32.89 -10.38 -10.46
N THR A 435 -32.99 -9.71 -9.31
CA THR A 435 -34.21 -9.58 -8.50
C THR A 435 -34.56 -8.10 -8.36
N VAL A 436 -35.85 -7.75 -8.44
CA VAL A 436 -36.31 -6.36 -8.25
C VAL A 436 -35.90 -5.89 -6.84
N LYS A 437 -35.33 -4.69 -6.76
CA LYS A 437 -34.84 -4.08 -5.52
C LYS A 437 -35.96 -3.50 -4.65
#